data_AF-A0A9X4AYD4-F1
#
_entry.id   AF-A0A9X4AYD4-F1
#
_cell.length_a   1.000
_cell.length_b   1.000
_cell.length_c   1.000
_cell.angle_alpha   90.00
_cell.angle_beta   90.00
_cell.angle_gamma   90.00
#
_symmetry.space_group_name_H-M   'P 1'
#
loop_
_entity.id
_entity.type
_entity.pdbx_description
1 polymer ?
#
loop_
_entity_poly.entity_id
_entity_poly.type
_entity_poly.pdbx_seq_one_letter_code
_entity_poly.pdbx_strand_id
1 'polypeptide(L)'
;MSILYEIPAVAAQKGPTCWYYAAKMMLRFHELIDAAQRLENEWRSLHLARQVITQLAAEKKRYDNPAVAERLTQMMQREPDGHRRALLREARNKIQSSPSTHRFDILDAFFRDVVRPLPLGNHAYGLPFVAAMLADHGPLYASIHRLGDTLENDYVLDPLMNSRYVYKIETKCRVGGLHAIVVTGVDEANDHVYYRDPNTPHRDTMVAWSTLEKVLNSPGGSLGDSLFGAIECQGCQHRTSRRAF
;
A
#
# COMPACT_ATOMS: atom_id res chain seq x y z
N MET A 1 10.29 13.35 -20.40
CA MET A 1 9.50 14.25 -19.53
C MET A 1 9.89 13.99 -18.08
N SER A 2 9.73 14.98 -17.21
CA SER A 2 10.06 14.85 -15.78
C SER A 2 8.87 15.31 -14.94
N ILE A 3 8.43 14.45 -14.02
CA ILE A 3 7.29 14.67 -13.12
C ILE A 3 7.77 14.35 -11.70
N LEU A 4 7.45 15.22 -10.73
CA LEU A 4 7.66 14.92 -9.32
C LEU A 4 6.51 15.48 -8.50
N TYR A 5 5.85 14.61 -7.74
CA TYR A 5 4.76 14.96 -6.84
C TYR A 5 5.27 15.16 -5.43
N GLU A 6 4.78 16.22 -4.79
CA GLU A 6 5.04 16.46 -3.38
C GLU A 6 4.03 15.66 -2.54
N ILE A 7 4.49 14.55 -1.97
CA ILE A 7 3.65 13.75 -1.07
C ILE A 7 3.66 14.38 0.32
N PRO A 8 2.51 14.44 1.02
CA PRO A 8 2.49 14.86 2.42
C PRO A 8 3.31 13.95 3.32
N ALA A 9 4.04 14.53 4.28
CA ALA A 9 4.79 13.76 5.25
C ALA A 9 3.87 12.88 6.11
N VAL A 10 4.30 11.63 6.34
CA VAL A 10 3.69 10.71 7.31
C VAL A 10 4.75 10.26 8.31
N ALA A 11 4.31 9.74 9.45
CA ALA A 11 5.23 9.15 10.42
C ALA A 11 5.93 7.93 9.82
N ALA A 12 7.18 7.68 10.23
CA ALA A 12 7.91 6.47 9.84
C ALA A 12 7.18 5.20 10.26
N GLN A 13 7.34 4.16 9.43
CA GLN A 13 6.72 2.86 9.63
C GLN A 13 7.10 2.22 10.97
N LYS A 14 6.15 1.53 11.60
CA LYS A 14 6.39 0.67 12.77
C LYS A 14 5.96 -0.78 12.47
N GLY A 15 6.85 -1.76 12.63
CA GLY A 15 6.50 -3.17 12.38
C GLY A 15 6.13 -3.49 10.91
N PRO A 16 5.39 -4.57 10.62
CA PRO A 16 5.25 -5.14 9.27
C PRO A 16 4.16 -4.49 8.41
N THR A 17 3.89 -3.20 8.61
CA THR A 17 2.69 -2.52 8.06
C THR A 17 3.04 -1.43 7.04
N CYS A 18 4.05 -1.62 6.20
CA CYS A 18 4.47 -0.69 5.13
C CYS A 18 3.28 -0.22 4.29
N TRP A 19 2.42 -1.15 3.89
CA TRP A 19 1.20 -0.92 3.12
C TRP A 19 0.25 0.08 3.78
N TYR A 20 0.15 0.12 5.12
CA TYR A 20 -0.69 1.08 5.83
C TYR A 20 -0.15 2.50 5.63
N TYR A 21 1.16 2.68 5.71
CA TYR A 21 1.78 4.00 5.57
C TYR A 21 1.80 4.48 4.12
N ALA A 22 2.05 3.59 3.17
CA ALA A 22 1.91 3.88 1.74
C ALA A 22 0.47 4.31 1.41
N ALA A 23 -0.54 3.58 1.92
CA ALA A 23 -1.94 3.99 1.81
C ALA A 23 -2.21 5.36 2.45
N LYS A 24 -1.63 5.63 3.64
CA LYS A 24 -1.74 6.94 4.30
C LYS A 24 -1.21 8.08 3.43
N MET A 25 -0.05 7.87 2.80
CA MET A 25 0.58 8.85 1.91
C MET A 25 -0.36 9.18 0.75
N MET A 26 -0.88 8.15 0.08
CA MET A 26 -1.83 8.29 -1.02
C MET A 26 -3.10 9.04 -0.61
N LEU A 27 -3.78 8.58 0.45
CA LEU A 27 -5.01 9.21 0.91
C LEU A 27 -4.82 10.67 1.35
N ARG A 28 -3.66 11.02 1.92
CA ARG A 28 -3.33 12.42 2.25
C ARG A 28 -3.04 13.26 1.02
N PHE A 29 -2.32 12.70 0.04
CA PHE A 29 -2.02 13.41 -1.20
C PHE A 29 -3.31 13.79 -1.93
N HIS A 30 -4.31 12.91 -1.96
CA HIS A 30 -5.63 13.19 -2.53
C HIS A 30 -6.59 13.93 -1.58
N GLU A 31 -6.09 14.44 -0.44
CA GLU A 31 -6.86 15.20 0.57
C GLU A 31 -8.08 14.45 1.13
N LEU A 32 -8.08 13.12 1.06
CA LEU A 32 -9.25 12.32 1.39
C LEU A 32 -9.45 12.09 2.89
N ILE A 33 -8.38 12.19 3.70
CA ILE A 33 -8.48 12.00 5.15
C ILE A 33 -9.21 13.18 5.83
N ASP A 34 -9.16 14.37 5.22
CA ASP A 34 -9.69 15.60 5.83
C ASP A 34 -11.07 16.03 5.25
N ALA A 35 -11.55 15.36 4.20
CA ALA A 35 -12.74 15.78 3.45
C ALA A 35 -14.05 15.01 3.78
N ALA A 36 -14.01 13.85 4.46
CA ALA A 36 -15.20 13.04 4.71
C ALA A 36 -15.19 12.31 6.06
N GLN A 37 -16.22 12.55 6.90
CA GLN A 37 -16.39 11.94 8.22
C GLN A 37 -16.31 10.39 8.19
N ARG A 38 -16.83 9.78 7.11
CA ARG A 38 -16.80 8.33 6.92
C ARG A 38 -15.37 7.83 6.75
N LEU A 39 -14.63 8.36 5.79
CA LEU A 39 -13.27 7.88 5.49
C LEU A 39 -12.30 8.15 6.63
N GLU A 40 -12.48 9.25 7.37
CA GLU A 40 -11.72 9.51 8.58
C GLU A 40 -11.94 8.41 9.63
N ASN A 41 -13.19 7.97 9.83
CA ASN A 41 -13.49 6.87 10.75
C ASN A 41 -12.89 5.54 10.26
N GLU A 42 -13.02 5.21 8.97
CA GLU A 42 -12.41 4.01 8.41
C GLU A 42 -10.89 4.02 8.60
N TRP A 43 -10.26 5.17 8.39
CA TRP A 43 -8.83 5.37 8.61
C TRP A 43 -8.41 5.18 10.07
N ARG A 44 -9.17 5.75 11.01
CA ARG A 44 -8.95 5.59 12.46
C ARG A 44 -9.16 4.14 12.91
N SER A 45 -10.16 3.45 12.38
CA SER A 45 -10.41 2.03 12.64
C SER A 45 -9.28 1.16 12.09
N LEU A 46 -8.80 1.42 10.87
CA LEU A 46 -7.64 0.72 10.30
C LEU A 46 -6.37 0.94 11.13
N HIS A 47 -6.17 2.16 11.66
CA HIS A 47 -5.04 2.46 12.54
C HIS A 47 -4.99 1.52 13.75
N LEU A 48 -6.14 1.24 14.38
CA LEU A 48 -6.24 0.34 15.52
C LEU A 48 -5.89 -1.10 15.14
N ALA A 49 -6.40 -1.59 14.00
CA ALA A 49 -6.03 -2.92 13.49
C ALA A 49 -4.50 -3.01 13.23
N ARG A 50 -3.92 -1.99 12.61
CA ARG A 50 -2.48 -1.87 12.37
C ARG A 50 -1.67 -1.85 13.67
N GLN A 51 -2.15 -1.19 14.73
CA GLN A 51 -1.49 -1.21 16.05
C GLN A 51 -1.44 -2.64 16.61
N VAL A 52 -2.55 -3.37 16.56
CA VAL A 52 -2.63 -4.76 17.00
C VAL A 52 -1.68 -5.66 16.20
N ILE A 53 -1.67 -5.56 14.87
CA ILE A 53 -0.75 -6.34 14.02
C ILE A 53 0.71 -6.07 14.40
N THR A 54 1.05 -4.80 14.64
CA THR A 54 2.41 -4.41 15.06
C THR A 54 2.77 -5.02 16.41
N GLN A 55 1.85 -5.01 17.39
CA GLN A 55 2.08 -5.58 18.71
C GLN A 55 2.28 -7.10 18.65
N LEU A 56 1.39 -7.82 17.95
CA LEU A 56 1.48 -9.27 17.79
C LEU A 56 2.79 -9.68 17.11
N ALA A 57 3.22 -8.94 16.07
CA ALA A 57 4.49 -9.16 15.41
C ALA A 57 5.69 -8.94 16.37
N ALA A 58 5.65 -7.89 17.20
CA ALA A 58 6.69 -7.63 18.21
C ALA A 58 6.74 -8.74 19.29
N GLU A 59 5.59 -9.33 19.62
CA GLU A 59 5.46 -10.48 20.51
C GLU A 59 5.85 -11.81 19.83
N LYS A 60 6.32 -11.79 18.57
CA LYS A 60 6.60 -12.98 17.74
C LYS A 60 5.40 -13.94 17.62
N LYS A 61 4.18 -13.43 17.78
CA LYS A 61 2.94 -14.19 17.64
C LYS A 61 2.46 -14.17 16.20
N ARG A 62 1.64 -15.16 15.84
CA ARG A 62 0.84 -15.11 14.62
C ARG A 62 -0.14 -13.94 14.72
N TYR A 63 -0.31 -13.24 13.62
CA TYR A 63 -1.24 -12.12 13.48
C TYR A 63 -2.21 -12.40 12.33
N ASP A 64 -2.80 -13.58 12.30
CA ASP A 64 -3.91 -13.90 11.41
C ASP A 64 -5.21 -13.23 11.89
N ASN A 65 -6.28 -13.30 11.08
CA ASN A 65 -7.54 -12.60 11.35
C ASN A 65 -8.12 -12.94 12.74
N PRO A 66 -8.16 -14.23 13.16
CA PRO A 66 -8.63 -14.59 14.50
C PRO A 66 -7.82 -13.94 15.62
N ALA A 67 -6.48 -14.01 15.56
CA ALA A 67 -5.62 -13.42 16.59
C ALA A 67 -5.75 -11.89 16.68
N VAL A 68 -5.83 -11.22 15.53
CA VAL A 68 -6.05 -9.77 15.47
C VAL A 68 -7.42 -9.40 16.03
N ALA A 69 -8.48 -10.12 15.64
CA ALA A 69 -9.85 -9.88 16.13
C ALA A 69 -9.99 -10.13 17.64
N GLU A 70 -9.32 -11.15 18.18
CA GLU A 70 -9.29 -11.41 19.62
C GLU A 70 -8.62 -10.26 20.37
N ARG A 71 -7.45 -9.80 19.91
CA ARG A 71 -6.74 -8.69 20.54
C ARG A 71 -7.52 -7.37 20.48
N LEU A 72 -8.21 -7.11 19.37
CA LEU A 72 -9.15 -5.98 19.25
C LEU A 72 -10.31 -6.12 20.25
N THR A 73 -10.83 -7.33 20.46
CA THR A 73 -11.87 -7.62 21.46
C THR A 73 -11.36 -7.34 22.88
N GLN A 74 -10.15 -7.77 23.22
CA GLN A 74 -9.51 -7.49 24.51
C GLN A 74 -9.31 -5.99 24.74
N MET A 75 -8.90 -5.23 23.71
CA MET A 75 -8.84 -3.77 23.80
C MET A 75 -10.22 -3.18 24.04
N MET A 76 -11.24 -3.62 23.29
CA MET A 76 -12.61 -3.13 23.40
C MET A 76 -13.23 -3.36 24.79
N GLN A 77 -12.90 -4.46 25.47
CA GLN A 77 -13.37 -4.77 26.83
C GLN A 77 -12.79 -3.85 27.90
N ARG A 78 -11.62 -3.26 27.63
CA ARG A 78 -10.92 -2.34 28.56
C ARG A 78 -11.30 -0.88 28.34
N GLU A 79 -11.98 -0.59 27.26
CA GLU A 79 -12.34 0.77 26.85
C GLU A 79 -13.77 1.09 27.29
N PRO A 80 -14.02 2.27 27.89
CA PRO A 80 -15.37 2.69 28.23
C PRO A 80 -16.23 2.83 26.98
N ASP A 81 -17.55 2.80 27.14
CA ASP A 81 -18.46 3.10 26.04
C ASP A 81 -18.23 4.52 25.51
N GLY A 82 -18.09 4.62 24.19
CA GLY A 82 -17.74 5.87 23.52
C GLY A 82 -17.10 5.65 22.16
N HIS A 83 -16.59 6.74 21.59
CA HIS A 83 -16.08 6.79 20.21
C HIS A 83 -14.99 5.75 19.92
N ARG A 84 -14.00 5.64 20.82
CA ARG A 84 -12.89 4.70 20.67
C ARG A 84 -13.34 3.24 20.65
N ARG A 85 -14.31 2.89 21.50
CA ARG A 85 -14.90 1.54 21.54
C ARG A 85 -15.68 1.23 20.25
N ALA A 86 -16.35 2.22 19.66
CA ALA A 86 -17.00 2.09 18.36
C ALA A 86 -15.99 1.82 17.23
N LEU A 87 -14.88 2.56 17.18
CA LEU A 87 -13.80 2.33 16.21
C LEU A 87 -13.17 0.94 16.36
N LEU A 88 -12.94 0.46 17.58
CA LEU A 88 -12.44 -0.89 17.83
C LEU A 88 -13.41 -1.97 17.33
N ARG A 89 -14.71 -1.77 17.53
CA ARG A 89 -15.77 -2.66 17.04
C ARG A 89 -15.78 -2.69 15.51
N GLU A 90 -15.71 -1.54 14.86
CA GLU A 90 -15.63 -1.44 13.40
C GLU A 90 -14.39 -2.17 12.86
N ALA A 91 -13.22 -1.89 13.43
CA ALA A 91 -11.97 -2.54 13.05
C ALA A 91 -12.06 -4.06 13.17
N ARG A 92 -12.63 -4.57 14.27
CA ARG A 92 -12.85 -6.01 14.49
C ARG A 92 -13.76 -6.59 13.41
N ASN A 93 -14.90 -5.95 13.15
CA ASN A 93 -15.86 -6.44 12.17
C ASN A 93 -15.27 -6.49 10.76
N LYS A 94 -14.53 -5.45 10.35
CA LYS A 94 -13.84 -5.40 9.05
C LYS A 94 -12.78 -6.48 8.92
N ILE A 95 -11.94 -6.68 9.95
CA ILE A 95 -10.93 -7.75 9.96
C ILE A 95 -11.57 -9.14 9.91
N GLN A 96 -12.69 -9.36 10.62
CA GLN A 96 -13.40 -10.64 10.58
C GLN A 96 -14.08 -10.91 9.23
N SER A 97 -14.51 -9.86 8.52
CA SER A 97 -15.06 -9.98 7.17
C SER A 97 -13.99 -10.18 6.09
N SER A 98 -12.71 -9.91 6.41
CA SER A 98 -11.61 -10.11 5.48
C SER A 98 -11.30 -11.60 5.35
N PRO A 99 -11.11 -12.14 4.13
CA PRO A 99 -10.76 -13.54 3.94
C PRO A 99 -9.34 -13.87 4.45
N SER A 100 -8.45 -12.89 4.57
CA SER A 100 -7.10 -13.09 5.12
C SER A 100 -6.52 -11.82 5.76
N THR A 101 -5.34 -11.92 6.38
CA THR A 101 -4.54 -10.75 6.82
C THR A 101 -3.59 -10.26 5.74
N HIS A 102 -3.78 -10.70 4.50
CA HIS A 102 -3.07 -10.15 3.39
C HIS A 102 -3.40 -8.67 3.24
N ARG A 103 -2.37 -7.85 2.98
CA ARG A 103 -2.50 -6.39 2.99
C ARG A 103 -3.57 -5.86 2.05
N PHE A 104 -3.76 -6.49 0.88
CA PHE A 104 -4.77 -6.06 -0.08
C PHE A 104 -6.18 -6.33 0.45
N ASP A 105 -6.43 -7.54 0.99
CA ASP A 105 -7.71 -7.90 1.59
C ASP A 105 -8.06 -7.02 2.80
N ILE A 106 -7.05 -6.68 3.62
CA ILE A 106 -7.25 -5.73 4.72
C ILE A 106 -7.64 -4.37 4.15
N LEU A 107 -6.87 -3.81 3.21
CA LEU A 107 -7.19 -2.50 2.67
C LEU A 107 -8.56 -2.49 1.96
N ASP A 108 -8.94 -3.58 1.30
CA ASP A 108 -10.24 -3.76 0.62
C ASP A 108 -11.37 -3.68 1.64
N ALA A 109 -11.22 -4.34 2.78
CA ALA A 109 -12.22 -4.30 3.85
C ALA A 109 -12.44 -2.89 4.41
N PHE A 110 -11.47 -1.98 4.28
CA PHE A 110 -11.58 -0.62 4.80
C PHE A 110 -11.92 0.43 3.76
N PHE A 111 -11.51 0.29 2.50
CA PHE A 111 -11.57 1.38 1.51
C PHE A 111 -12.14 1.01 0.15
N ARG A 112 -12.80 -0.15 0.01
CA ARG A 112 -13.37 -0.64 -1.27
C ARG A 112 -14.18 0.41 -2.05
N ASP A 113 -14.94 1.25 -1.36
CA ASP A 113 -15.86 2.19 -2.00
C ASP A 113 -15.18 3.48 -2.47
N VAL A 114 -13.95 3.75 -2.02
CA VAL A 114 -13.22 5.00 -2.27
C VAL A 114 -12.08 4.78 -3.25
N VAL A 115 -11.57 3.57 -3.31
CA VAL A 115 -10.27 3.27 -3.89
C VAL A 115 -10.45 2.12 -4.87
N ARG A 116 -10.07 2.30 -6.15
CA ARG A 116 -10.26 1.30 -7.20
C ARG A 116 -8.91 0.85 -7.77
N PRO A 117 -8.69 -0.47 -7.95
CA PRO A 117 -7.48 -0.95 -8.59
C PRO A 117 -7.40 -0.40 -10.02
N LEU A 118 -6.20 -0.01 -10.45
CA LEU A 118 -5.95 0.23 -11.86
C LEU A 118 -5.78 -1.15 -12.51
N PRO A 119 -6.57 -1.49 -13.55
CA PRO A 119 -6.43 -2.76 -14.25
C PRO A 119 -5.23 -2.68 -15.21
N LEU A 120 -4.03 -2.51 -14.67
CA LEU A 120 -2.81 -2.42 -15.48
C LEU A 120 -2.48 -3.78 -16.09
N GLY A 121 -2.85 -4.87 -15.41
CA GLY A 121 -2.67 -6.23 -15.91
C GLY A 121 -1.22 -6.69 -15.85
N ASN A 122 -0.99 -7.97 -16.14
CA ASN A 122 0.34 -8.57 -16.10
C ASN A 122 1.14 -8.24 -17.36
N HIS A 123 1.85 -7.11 -17.36
CA HIS A 123 2.84 -6.80 -18.38
C HIS A 123 4.08 -6.19 -17.75
N ALA A 124 5.21 -6.26 -18.45
CA ALA A 124 6.40 -5.56 -18.03
C ALA A 124 6.14 -4.05 -18.16
N TYR A 125 6.22 -3.35 -17.04
CA TYR A 125 6.16 -1.90 -17.01
C TYR A 125 7.48 -1.36 -17.54
N GLY A 126 7.42 -0.36 -18.42
CA GLY A 126 8.56 0.43 -18.84
C GLY A 126 8.48 1.85 -18.27
N LEU A 127 9.60 2.57 -18.26
CA LEU A 127 9.63 3.95 -17.75
C LEU A 127 8.59 4.88 -18.41
N PRO A 128 8.38 4.84 -19.75
CA PRO A 128 7.35 5.66 -20.40
C PRO A 128 5.94 5.34 -19.92
N PHE A 129 5.66 4.07 -19.61
CA PHE A 129 4.37 3.65 -19.07
C PHE A 129 4.16 4.22 -17.67
N VAL A 130 5.17 4.12 -16.79
CA VAL A 130 5.12 4.71 -15.44
C VAL A 130 4.92 6.23 -15.53
N ALA A 131 5.59 6.88 -16.48
CA ALA A 131 5.47 8.31 -16.72
C ALA A 131 4.04 8.71 -17.13
N ALA A 132 3.40 7.95 -18.02
CA ALA A 132 2.01 8.14 -18.41
C ALA A 132 1.06 7.95 -17.22
N MET A 133 1.23 6.86 -16.45
CA MET A 133 0.40 6.60 -15.27
C MET A 133 0.53 7.69 -14.20
N LEU A 134 1.75 8.21 -13.99
CA LEU A 134 1.98 9.35 -13.10
C LEU A 134 1.29 10.62 -13.59
N ALA A 135 1.24 10.85 -14.91
CA ALA A 135 0.56 12.00 -15.49
C ALA A 135 -0.97 11.90 -15.36
N ASP A 136 -1.53 10.70 -15.58
CA ASP A 136 -2.98 10.47 -15.62
C ASP A 136 -3.61 10.29 -14.25
N HIS A 137 -2.87 9.70 -13.29
CA HIS A 137 -3.40 9.28 -12.00
C HIS A 137 -2.71 9.91 -10.80
N GLY A 138 -1.58 10.59 -11.02
CA GLY A 138 -0.73 11.08 -9.93
C GLY A 138 0.17 9.98 -9.38
N PRO A 139 0.66 10.14 -8.13
CA PRO A 139 1.52 9.16 -7.48
C PRO A 139 0.93 7.75 -7.50
N LEU A 140 1.79 6.73 -7.58
CA LEU A 140 1.35 5.35 -7.75
C LEU A 140 1.77 4.50 -6.56
N TYR A 141 0.83 3.74 -6.00
CA TYR A 141 1.18 2.67 -5.09
C TYR A 141 1.92 1.57 -5.85
N ALA A 142 3.07 1.16 -5.31
CA ALA A 142 3.79 0.00 -5.82
C ALA A 142 4.07 -0.99 -4.70
N SER A 143 3.73 -2.25 -4.99
CA SER A 143 4.23 -3.40 -4.26
C SER A 143 5.55 -3.82 -4.88
N ILE A 144 6.58 -4.03 -4.07
CA ILE A 144 7.87 -4.50 -4.56
C ILE A 144 8.42 -5.61 -3.68
N HIS A 145 9.30 -6.43 -4.25
CA HIS A 145 10.27 -7.15 -3.45
C HIS A 145 11.36 -6.18 -2.98
N ARG A 146 11.87 -6.35 -1.76
CA ARG A 146 12.77 -5.38 -1.12
C ARG A 146 13.91 -4.99 -2.07
N LEU A 147 14.19 -3.68 -2.20
CA LEU A 147 15.28 -3.20 -3.05
C LEU A 147 16.62 -3.72 -2.53
N GLY A 148 17.41 -4.35 -3.40
CA GLY A 148 18.72 -4.90 -3.10
C GLY A 148 18.74 -6.41 -2.83
N ASP A 149 17.58 -7.08 -2.71
CA ASP A 149 17.52 -8.54 -2.61
C ASP A 149 17.58 -9.17 -4.01
N THR A 150 18.52 -10.09 -4.25
CA THR A 150 18.55 -10.93 -5.45
C THR A 150 17.45 -11.99 -5.37
N LEU A 151 16.50 -11.94 -6.30
CA LEU A 151 15.39 -12.89 -6.36
C LEU A 151 15.81 -14.17 -7.09
N GLU A 152 16.23 -15.20 -6.35
CA GLU A 152 16.33 -16.60 -6.82
C GLU A 152 15.12 -17.42 -6.31
N ASN A 153 13.89 -16.96 -6.53
CA ASN A 153 12.70 -17.69 -6.04
C ASN A 153 11.88 -18.30 -7.19
N ASP A 154 11.44 -19.54 -7.03
CA ASP A 154 10.45 -20.20 -7.89
C ASP A 154 9.08 -19.51 -7.75
N TYR A 155 8.47 -19.15 -8.88
CA TYR A 155 7.15 -18.54 -8.93
C TYR A 155 6.22 -19.26 -9.90
N VAL A 156 4.92 -19.16 -9.61
CA VAL A 156 3.83 -19.68 -10.45
C VAL A 156 2.78 -18.58 -10.64
N LEU A 157 2.16 -18.56 -11.82
CA LEU A 157 0.95 -17.75 -12.05
C LEU A 157 -0.12 -18.21 -11.06
N ASP A 158 -0.84 -17.27 -10.43
CA ASP A 158 -1.94 -17.60 -9.53
C ASP A 158 -3.00 -18.40 -10.31
N PRO A 159 -3.22 -19.69 -9.98
CA PRO A 159 -4.13 -20.53 -10.75
C PRO A 159 -5.60 -20.15 -10.53
N LEU A 160 -5.91 -19.33 -9.51
CA LEU A 160 -7.27 -18.84 -9.25
C LEU A 160 -7.52 -17.48 -9.89
N MET A 161 -6.45 -16.71 -10.15
CA MET A 161 -6.54 -15.40 -10.79
C MET A 161 -5.40 -15.25 -11.80
N ASN A 162 -5.69 -15.48 -13.09
CA ASN A 162 -4.74 -15.38 -14.21
C ASN A 162 -4.01 -14.01 -14.35
N SER A 163 -4.28 -13.05 -13.46
CA SER A 163 -3.71 -11.71 -13.41
C SER A 163 -2.73 -11.50 -12.24
N ARG A 164 -2.24 -12.55 -11.56
CA ARG A 164 -1.29 -12.39 -10.44
C ARG A 164 -0.18 -13.44 -10.43
N TYR A 165 0.96 -13.09 -9.86
CA TYR A 165 2.03 -14.04 -9.56
C TYR A 165 2.06 -14.40 -8.08
N VAL A 166 2.38 -15.66 -7.80
CA VAL A 166 2.43 -16.24 -6.47
C VAL A 166 3.83 -16.78 -6.21
N TYR A 167 4.43 -16.37 -5.09
CA TYR A 167 5.69 -16.93 -4.62
C TYR A 167 5.47 -18.30 -4.03
N LYS A 168 6.33 -19.26 -4.36
CA LYS A 168 6.46 -20.49 -3.57
C LYS A 168 7.57 -20.27 -2.54
N ILE A 169 7.23 -19.75 -1.36
CA ILE A 169 8.18 -19.67 -0.24
C ILE A 169 8.05 -20.97 0.54
N GLU A 170 9.06 -21.83 0.40
CA GLU A 170 9.14 -23.18 0.98
C GLU A 170 7.97 -24.08 0.56
N THR A 171 6.82 -23.92 1.21
CA THR A 171 5.58 -24.71 1.05
C THR A 171 4.32 -23.85 0.88
N LYS A 172 4.44 -22.52 0.85
CA LYS A 172 3.29 -21.60 0.81
C LYS A 172 3.36 -20.68 -0.40
N CYS A 173 2.24 -20.65 -1.10
CA CYS A 173 1.88 -19.68 -2.11
C CYS A 173 1.60 -18.30 -1.46
N ARG A 174 2.39 -17.26 -1.77
CA ARG A 174 2.13 -15.88 -1.32
C ARG A 174 1.86 -14.95 -2.51
N VAL A 175 0.84 -14.11 -2.41
CA VAL A 175 0.50 -13.12 -3.43
C VAL A 175 1.20 -11.80 -3.08
N GLY A 176 1.85 -11.12 -4.03
CA GLY A 176 2.37 -9.75 -3.83
C GLY A 176 3.68 -9.62 -3.03
N GLY A 177 4.41 -8.54 -3.29
CA GLY A 177 5.74 -8.22 -2.75
C GLY A 177 5.80 -8.04 -1.24
N LEU A 178 7.02 -8.11 -0.68
CA LEU A 178 7.24 -8.00 0.77
C LEU A 178 7.16 -6.56 1.28
N HIS A 179 7.22 -5.58 0.39
CA HIS A 179 7.26 -4.17 0.74
C HIS A 179 6.29 -3.34 -0.10
N ALA A 180 5.98 -2.14 0.39
CA ALA A 180 5.11 -1.18 -0.27
C ALA A 180 5.79 0.18 -0.30
N ILE A 181 5.78 0.82 -1.46
CA ILE A 181 6.30 2.17 -1.69
C ILE A 181 5.25 3.00 -2.43
N VAL A 182 5.50 4.31 -2.54
CA VAL A 182 4.74 5.20 -3.41
C VAL A 182 5.69 5.77 -4.45
N VAL A 183 5.47 5.49 -5.73
CA VAL A 183 6.20 6.11 -6.83
C VAL A 183 5.68 7.55 -6.96
N THR A 184 6.58 8.52 -6.80
CA THR A 184 6.23 9.95 -6.70
C THR A 184 6.65 10.74 -7.92
N GLY A 185 7.52 10.18 -8.76
CA GLY A 185 8.02 10.90 -9.92
C GLY A 185 8.85 10.05 -10.86
N VAL A 186 9.13 10.63 -12.00
CA VAL A 186 9.98 10.08 -13.06
C VAL A 186 10.81 11.20 -13.66
N ASP A 187 12.01 10.87 -14.08
CA ASP A 187 12.83 11.71 -14.94
C ASP A 187 13.32 10.86 -16.13
N GLU A 188 12.55 10.89 -17.22
CA GLU A 188 12.83 10.07 -18.39
C GLU A 188 14.12 10.48 -19.11
N ALA A 189 14.54 11.75 -18.98
CA ALA A 189 15.76 12.23 -19.63
C ALA A 189 17.01 11.56 -19.05
N ASN A 190 16.96 11.23 -17.75
CA ASN A 190 18.06 10.62 -17.02
C ASN A 190 17.81 9.15 -16.66
N ASP A 191 16.71 8.53 -17.13
CA ASP A 191 16.31 7.16 -16.77
C ASP A 191 16.18 6.93 -15.25
N HIS A 192 15.58 7.90 -14.54
CA HIS A 192 15.39 7.84 -13.08
C HIS A 192 13.92 7.80 -12.68
N VAL A 193 13.67 7.19 -11.53
CA VAL A 193 12.38 7.17 -10.86
C VAL A 193 12.54 7.61 -9.41
N TYR A 194 11.54 8.32 -8.91
CA TYR A 194 11.47 8.80 -7.53
C TYR A 194 10.38 8.04 -6.79
N TYR A 195 10.66 7.60 -5.57
CA TYR A 195 9.67 6.97 -4.73
C TYR A 195 9.84 7.34 -3.26
N ARG A 196 8.77 7.21 -2.48
CA ARG A 196 8.80 7.27 -1.02
C ARG A 196 8.65 5.91 -0.39
N ASP A 197 9.54 5.64 0.54
CA ASP A 197 9.52 4.47 1.38
C ASP A 197 8.87 4.81 2.73
N PRO A 198 7.85 4.05 3.18
CA PRO A 198 7.33 4.13 4.55
C PRO A 198 8.37 4.11 5.68
N ASN A 199 9.54 3.49 5.48
CA ASN A 199 10.63 3.49 6.45
C ASN A 199 11.33 4.85 6.56
N THR A 200 11.37 5.61 5.46
CA THR A 200 11.99 6.94 5.37
C THR A 200 11.05 7.93 4.68
N PRO A 201 9.86 8.20 5.25
CA PRO A 201 8.73 8.84 4.54
C PRO A 201 8.92 10.33 4.28
N HIS A 202 10.00 10.92 4.80
CA HIS A 202 10.32 12.35 4.70
C HIS A 202 11.26 12.66 3.53
N ARG A 203 11.66 11.66 2.75
CA ARG A 203 12.59 11.82 1.64
C ARG A 203 12.09 11.04 0.43
N ASP A 204 12.16 11.68 -0.73
CA ASP A 204 12.06 10.98 -2.00
C ASP A 204 13.42 10.32 -2.28
N THR A 205 13.39 9.02 -2.56
CA THR A 205 14.56 8.25 -2.98
C THR A 205 14.56 8.21 -4.49
N MET A 206 15.66 8.65 -5.09
CA MET A 206 15.90 8.59 -6.52
C MET A 206 16.71 7.33 -6.84
N VAL A 207 16.27 6.54 -7.82
CA VAL A 207 17.00 5.37 -8.31
C VAL A 207 16.93 5.31 -9.83
N ALA A 208 17.92 4.68 -10.46
CA ALA A 208 17.83 4.36 -11.89
C ALA A 208 16.65 3.42 -12.15
N TRP A 209 15.93 3.62 -13.26
CA TRP A 209 14.77 2.81 -13.61
C TRP A 209 15.10 1.32 -13.62
N SER A 210 16.23 0.94 -14.21
CA SER A 210 16.74 -0.43 -14.24
C SER A 210 16.88 -1.11 -12.87
N THR A 211 16.93 -0.35 -11.77
CA THR A 211 16.91 -0.89 -10.40
C THR A 211 15.49 -1.24 -9.96
N LEU A 212 14.54 -0.33 -10.18
CA LEU A 212 13.15 -0.51 -9.77
C LEU A 212 12.42 -1.48 -10.71
N GLU A 213 12.70 -1.43 -12.00
CA GLU A 213 12.13 -2.27 -13.05
C GLU A 213 12.24 -3.76 -12.69
N LYS A 214 13.42 -4.20 -12.25
CA LYS A 214 13.68 -5.60 -11.88
C LYS A 214 12.78 -6.08 -10.76
N VAL A 215 12.51 -5.25 -9.75
CA VAL A 215 11.67 -5.63 -8.60
C VAL A 215 10.19 -5.38 -8.84
N LEU A 216 9.83 -4.41 -9.69
CA LEU A 216 8.45 -4.09 -10.03
C LEU A 216 7.87 -5.08 -11.03
N ASN A 217 8.67 -5.51 -12.00
CA ASN A 217 8.32 -6.56 -12.96
C ASN A 217 8.64 -7.96 -12.43
N SER A 218 9.12 -8.08 -11.19
CA SER A 218 9.26 -9.37 -10.53
C SER A 218 7.89 -9.90 -10.08
N PRO A 219 7.74 -11.23 -9.92
CA PRO A 219 6.60 -11.82 -9.23
C PRO A 219 6.30 -11.08 -7.93
N GLY A 220 5.04 -10.70 -7.70
CA GLY A 220 4.62 -9.93 -6.53
C GLY A 220 4.98 -8.43 -6.56
N GLY A 221 5.89 -8.03 -7.44
CA GLY A 221 5.96 -6.67 -7.92
C GLY A 221 4.62 -6.31 -8.59
N SER A 222 4.06 -5.17 -8.24
CA SER A 222 2.90 -4.64 -8.95
C SER A 222 2.81 -3.14 -8.81
N LEU A 223 2.34 -2.51 -9.88
CA LEU A 223 1.99 -1.10 -9.91
C LEU A 223 0.46 -1.04 -9.99
N GLY A 224 -0.19 -0.34 -9.08
CA GLY A 224 -1.63 -0.08 -9.18
C GLY A 224 -2.61 -1.28 -9.12
N ASP A 225 -2.16 -2.53 -9.19
CA ASP A 225 -3.01 -3.74 -9.16
C ASP A 225 -3.69 -4.01 -7.81
N SER A 226 -3.41 -3.19 -6.81
CA SER A 226 -4.15 -3.17 -5.55
C SER A 226 -4.67 -1.78 -5.32
N LEU A 227 -5.97 -1.68 -5.02
CA LEU A 227 -6.72 -0.52 -4.51
C LEU A 227 -6.14 0.85 -4.86
N PHE A 228 -4.99 1.26 -4.34
CA PHE A 228 -4.38 2.56 -4.51
C PHE A 228 -3.74 2.84 -5.88
N GLY A 229 -4.13 2.11 -6.93
CA GLY A 229 -3.80 2.49 -8.32
C GLY A 229 -4.58 3.73 -8.76
N ALA A 230 -5.89 3.74 -8.53
CA ALA A 230 -6.75 4.88 -8.85
C ALA A 230 -7.54 5.29 -7.61
N ILE A 231 -7.22 6.47 -7.08
CA ILE A 231 -8.15 7.15 -6.20
C ILE A 231 -9.09 7.96 -7.09
N GLU A 232 -10.35 7.51 -7.22
CA GLU A 232 -11.41 8.26 -7.91
C GLU A 232 -11.79 9.49 -7.08
N CYS A 233 -10.94 10.52 -7.12
CA CYS A 233 -11.24 11.81 -6.54
C CYS A 233 -11.62 12.77 -7.66
N GLN A 234 -12.93 12.96 -7.86
CA GLN A 234 -13.49 13.85 -8.90
C GLN A 234 -13.01 15.31 -8.80
N GLY A 235 -12.44 15.70 -7.66
CA GLY A 235 -11.90 17.05 -7.41
C GLY A 235 -10.37 17.12 -7.37
N CYS A 236 -9.64 16.03 -7.63
CA CYS A 236 -8.19 16.03 -7.47
C CYS A 236 -7.49 16.76 -8.61
N GLN A 237 -7.23 18.06 -8.44
CA GLN A 237 -6.26 18.77 -9.25
C GLN A 237 -4.88 18.36 -8.73
N HIS A 238 -4.17 17.47 -9.45
CA HIS A 238 -2.87 16.98 -8.99
C HIS A 238 -1.95 18.16 -8.68
N ARG A 239 -1.59 18.34 -7.39
CA ARG A 239 -0.61 19.34 -6.94
C ARG A 239 0.77 18.96 -7.48
N THR A 240 1.04 19.33 -8.73
CA THR A 240 2.36 19.18 -9.34
C THR A 240 3.24 20.31 -8.82
N SER A 241 4.31 19.98 -8.09
CA SER A 241 5.44 20.89 -8.06
C SER A 241 6.22 20.61 -9.34
N ARG A 242 5.97 21.38 -10.40
CA ARG A 242 6.85 21.37 -11.58
C ARG A 242 8.20 21.93 -11.14
N ARG A 243 9.06 21.10 -10.56
CA ARG A 243 10.48 21.38 -10.51
C ARG A 243 11.05 20.99 -11.86
N ALA A 244 11.27 22.00 -12.70
CA ALA A 244 12.25 21.87 -13.75
C ALA A 244 13.62 21.68 -13.05
N PHE A 245 14.24 20.52 -13.26
CA PHE A 245 15.64 20.29 -12.95
C PHE A 245 16.46 20.63 -14.18
#